data_AF-A0AB38JDB3-F1
#
_entry.id   AF-A0AB38JDB3-F1
#
_cell.length_a   1.000
_cell.length_b   1.000
_cell.length_c   1.000
_cell.angle_alpha   90.00
_cell.angle_beta   90.00
_cell.angle_gamma   90.00
#
_symmetry.space_group_name_H-M   'P 1'
#
loop_
_entity.id
_entity.type
_entity.pdbx_description
1 polymer ?
#
loop_
_entity_poly.entity_id
_entity_poly.type
_entity_poly.pdbx_seq_one_letter_code
_entity_poly.pdbx_strand_id
1 'polypeptide(L)'
;MQRTVGGVLIEVTHAKTGDATPTSDGPIQMWTIALSGVGIDHTATVGVAGTSMEPNDDVFATVLDVAVVQYDSVSEDTDPLATSAIREWKQDHATELQELVKTLRATSS
;
A
#
# COMPACT_ATOMS: atom_id res chain seq x y z
N MET A 1 -2.31 -10.39 2.83
CA MET A 1 -3.73 -9.98 2.86
C MET A 1 -4.09 -9.35 1.52
N GLN A 2 -5.33 -9.46 1.06
CA GLN A 2 -5.72 -8.97 -0.27
C GLN A 2 -7.08 -8.27 -0.31
N ARG A 3 -7.24 -7.32 -1.23
CA ARG A 3 -8.48 -6.60 -1.58
C ARG A 3 -8.53 -6.35 -3.08
N THR A 4 -9.71 -6.10 -3.64
CA THR A 4 -9.89 -5.80 -5.07
C THR A 4 -10.59 -4.46 -5.23
N VAL A 5 -10.08 -3.59 -6.10
CA VAL A 5 -10.68 -2.29 -6.46
C VAL A 5 -10.56 -2.09 -7.97
N GLY A 6 -11.66 -1.76 -8.65
CA GLY A 6 -11.63 -1.52 -10.10
C GLY A 6 -11.10 -2.70 -10.94
N GLY A 7 -11.25 -3.94 -10.46
CA GLY A 7 -10.70 -5.13 -11.13
C GLY A 7 -9.20 -5.34 -10.94
N VAL A 8 -8.52 -4.51 -10.15
CA VAL A 8 -7.13 -4.70 -9.73
C VAL A 8 -7.09 -5.38 -8.36
N LEU A 9 -6.40 -6.51 -8.28
CA LEU A 9 -6.07 -7.18 -7.03
C LEU A 9 -4.89 -6.47 -6.37
N ILE A 10 -5.10 -6.08 -5.11
CA ILE A 10 -4.13 -5.44 -4.23
C ILE A 10 -3.74 -6.45 -3.16
N GLU A 11 -2.50 -6.91 -3.17
CA GLU A 11 -1.96 -7.83 -2.19
C GLU A 11 -0.89 -7.14 -1.33
N VAL A 12 -0.99 -7.28 -0.01
CA VAL A 12 0.01 -6.80 0.95
C VAL A 12 0.60 -7.99 1.70
N THR A 13 1.93 -8.12 1.65
CA THR A 13 2.70 -9.18 2.31
C THR A 13 3.83 -8.61 3.15
N HIS A 14 4.13 -9.24 4.29
CA HIS A 14 5.29 -8.86 5.09
C HIS A 14 6.55 -9.35 4.38
N ALA A 15 7.48 -8.43 4.08
CA ALA A 15 8.72 -8.76 3.38
C ALA A 15 9.85 -9.06 4.37
N LYS A 16 10.13 -8.10 5.26
CA LYS A 16 11.16 -8.22 6.30
C LYS A 16 10.96 -7.16 7.37
N THR A 17 11.40 -7.44 8.58
CA THR A 17 11.61 -6.41 9.59
C THR A 17 13.00 -5.82 9.40
N GLY A 18 13.12 -4.50 9.29
CA GLY A 18 14.43 -3.85 9.26
C GLY A 18 15.01 -3.80 10.68
N ASP A 19 16.23 -4.28 10.87
CA ASP A 19 16.94 -4.23 12.15
C ASP A 19 17.32 -2.80 12.62
N ALA A 20 16.83 -1.75 11.95
CA ALA A 20 17.39 -0.40 12.05
C ALA A 20 16.34 0.71 12.30
N THR A 21 16.72 1.56 13.24
CA THR A 21 16.05 2.76 13.80
C THR A 21 14.84 2.44 14.68
N PRO A 22 15.02 2.44 16.01
CA PRO A 22 13.91 2.44 16.95
C PRO A 22 13.04 3.67 16.69
N THR A 23 11.77 3.45 16.36
CA THR A 23 10.75 4.51 16.42
C THR A 23 9.99 4.38 17.73
N SER A 24 9.23 5.42 18.10
CA SER A 24 8.30 5.37 19.24
C SER A 24 7.24 4.28 19.09
N ASP A 25 6.94 3.87 17.84
CA ASP A 25 5.86 2.95 17.49
C ASP A 25 6.36 1.51 17.24
N GLY A 26 7.68 1.28 17.31
CA GLY A 26 8.31 -0.02 17.12
C GLY A 26 9.41 -0.02 16.04
N PRO A 27 9.91 -1.20 15.64
CA PRO A 27 10.82 -1.29 14.50
C PRO A 27 10.12 -0.93 13.18
N ILE A 28 10.89 -0.52 12.18
CA ILE A 28 10.38 -0.36 10.81
C ILE A 28 10.21 -1.75 10.19
N GLN A 29 8.99 -2.06 9.76
CA GLN A 29 8.65 -3.27 9.03
C GLN A 29 8.46 -2.95 7.55
N MET A 30 9.10 -3.74 6.70
CA MET A 30 8.97 -3.62 5.25
C MET A 30 7.83 -4.51 4.76
N TRP A 31 6.89 -3.89 4.07
CA TRP A 31 5.72 -4.52 3.47
C TRP A 31 5.81 -4.41 1.96
N THR A 32 5.53 -5.51 1.27
CA THR A 32 5.39 -5.53 -0.17
C THR A 32 3.93 -5.33 -0.52
N ILE A 33 3.65 -4.42 -1.45
CA ILE A 33 2.36 -4.28 -2.11
C ILE A 33 2.48 -4.72 -3.56
N ALA A 34 1.65 -5.66 -3.98
CA ALA A 34 1.53 -6.08 -5.37
C ALA A 34 0.16 -5.65 -5.93
N LEU A 35 0.17 -5.09 -7.14
CA LEU A 35 -1.02 -4.70 -7.90
C LEU A 35 -1.07 -5.56 -9.15
N SER A 36 -2.17 -6.28 -9.36
CA SER A 36 -2.34 -7.13 -10.54
C SER A 36 -3.74 -7.00 -11.14
N GLY A 37 -3.82 -6.78 -12.46
CA GLY A 37 -5.05 -6.54 -13.20
C GLY A 37 -4.79 -6.38 -14.70
N VAL A 38 -5.84 -6.09 -15.48
CA VAL A 38 -5.67 -5.89 -16.93
C VAL A 38 -4.79 -4.67 -17.18
N GLY A 39 -3.59 -4.88 -17.73
CA GLY A 39 -2.63 -3.81 -18.01
C GLY A 39 -1.89 -3.28 -16.78
N ILE A 40 -2.06 -3.90 -15.60
CA ILE A 40 -1.38 -3.55 -14.35
C ILE A 40 -0.70 -4.81 -13.79
N ASP A 41 0.62 -4.78 -13.71
CA ASP A 41 1.43 -5.77 -12.99
C ASP A 41 2.56 -5.01 -12.30
N HIS A 42 2.45 -4.89 -10.98
CA HIS A 42 3.31 -4.00 -10.22
C HIS A 42 3.63 -4.54 -8.84
N THR A 43 4.82 -4.20 -8.33
CA THR A 43 5.21 -4.49 -6.96
C THR A 43 6.07 -3.36 -6.39
N ALA A 44 5.72 -2.89 -5.20
CA ALA A 44 6.48 -1.88 -4.46
C ALA A 44 6.70 -2.33 -3.01
N THR A 45 7.68 -1.72 -2.33
CA THR A 45 7.95 -1.98 -0.91
C THR A 45 7.84 -0.69 -0.10
N VAL A 46 7.11 -0.75 1.02
CA VAL A 46 6.86 0.37 1.93
C VAL A 46 7.37 0.02 3.32
N GLY A 47 8.03 0.97 3.98
CA GLY A 47 8.36 0.86 5.39
C GLY A 47 7.22 1.39 6.26
N VAL A 48 6.74 0.59 7.20
CA VAL A 48 5.72 0.96 8.19
C VAL A 48 6.28 0.71 9.58
N ALA A 49 6.27 1.72 10.45
CA ALA A 49 6.64 1.54 11.84
C ALA A 49 5.56 0.74 12.58
N GLY A 50 5.96 -0.30 13.30
CA GLY A 50 5.00 -1.10 14.07
C GLY A 50 5.58 -2.41 14.59
N THR A 51 4.79 -3.09 15.41
CA THR A 51 5.17 -4.37 16.03
C THR A 51 4.48 -5.58 15.41
N SER A 52 3.39 -5.39 14.67
CA SER A 52 2.65 -6.48 14.02
C SER A 52 3.37 -6.97 12.77
N MET A 53 3.86 -8.21 12.77
CA MET A 53 4.43 -8.87 11.57
C MET A 53 3.38 -9.55 10.70
N GLU A 54 2.12 -9.53 11.13
CA GLU A 54 0.99 -10.08 10.38
C GLU A 54 0.23 -8.97 9.65
N PRO A 55 -0.14 -9.19 8.37
CA PRO A 55 -0.93 -8.23 7.62
C PRO A 55 -2.35 -8.18 8.21
N ASN A 56 -2.66 -7.12 8.94
CA ASN A 56 -3.98 -6.80 9.48
C ASN A 56 -4.59 -5.59 8.75
N ASP A 57 -5.83 -5.23 9.11
CA ASP A 57 -6.56 -4.15 8.45
C ASP A 57 -5.84 -2.79 8.58
N ASP A 58 -5.20 -2.49 9.72
CA ASP A 58 -4.48 -1.23 9.93
C ASP A 58 -3.18 -1.14 9.11
N VAL A 59 -2.40 -2.23 9.07
CA VAL A 59 -1.21 -2.35 8.22
C VAL A 59 -1.62 -2.24 6.75
N PHE A 60 -2.67 -2.93 6.34
CA PHE A 60 -3.16 -2.88 4.96
C PHE A 60 -3.61 -1.47 4.59
N ALA A 61 -4.39 -0.81 5.46
CA ALA A 61 -4.82 0.56 5.27
C ALA A 61 -3.64 1.50 5.13
N THR A 62 -2.63 1.37 6.00
CA THR A 62 -1.43 2.23 5.99
C THR A 62 -0.58 2.02 4.74
N VAL A 63 -0.33 0.77 4.33
CA VAL A 63 0.42 0.46 3.10
C VAL A 63 -0.33 0.96 1.86
N LEU A 64 -1.66 0.76 1.81
CA LEU A 64 -2.49 1.24 0.70
C LEU A 64 -2.51 2.77 0.63
N ASP A 65 -2.68 3.43 1.76
CA ASP A 65 -2.72 4.89 1.88
C ASP A 65 -1.39 5.50 1.43
N VAL A 66 -0.26 4.96 1.87
CA VAL A 66 1.07 5.46 1.48
C VAL A 66 1.44 5.11 0.03
N ALA A 67 1.31 3.86 -0.38
CA ALA A 67 1.78 3.40 -1.70
C ALA A 67 0.86 3.79 -2.85
N VAL A 68 -0.45 3.83 -2.61
CA VAL A 68 -1.45 3.94 -3.68
C VAL A 68 -2.16 5.28 -3.59
N VAL A 69 -2.65 5.69 -2.42
CA VAL A 69 -3.49 6.90 -2.29
C VAL A 69 -2.65 8.19 -2.27
N GLN A 70 -1.65 8.25 -1.39
CA GLN A 70 -0.86 9.46 -1.11
C GLN A 70 0.33 9.64 -2.03
N TYR A 71 0.72 8.64 -2.82
CA TYR A 71 1.99 8.67 -3.55
C TYR A 71 2.01 9.81 -4.58
N ASP A 72 2.56 10.93 -4.11
CA ASP A 72 3.03 12.10 -4.84
C ASP A 72 4.41 11.69 -5.37
N SER A 73 4.55 11.63 -6.70
CA SER A 73 5.76 11.19 -7.38
C SER A 73 6.95 12.06 -6.96
N VAL A 74 7.72 11.59 -5.97
CA VAL A 74 8.97 12.28 -5.57
C VAL A 74 9.96 12.30 -6.73
N SER A 75 9.76 11.47 -7.76
CA SER A 75 10.28 11.65 -9.12
C SER A 75 9.53 10.71 -10.09
N GLU A 76 8.73 11.25 -11.02
CA GLU A 76 8.04 10.45 -12.06
C GLU A 76 9.01 9.56 -12.87
N ASP A 77 10.29 9.93 -12.96
CA ASP A 77 11.32 9.19 -13.70
C ASP A 77 11.87 7.94 -12.99
N THR A 78 11.66 7.79 -11.68
CA THR A 78 12.20 6.64 -10.91
C THR A 78 11.15 5.87 -10.14
N ASP A 79 9.90 6.34 -10.14
CA ASP A 79 8.81 5.68 -9.45
C ASP A 79 8.26 4.53 -10.30
N PRO A 80 8.45 3.27 -9.87
CA PRO A 80 7.97 2.12 -10.62
C PRO A 80 6.41 2.11 -10.68
N LEU A 81 5.71 2.79 -9.75
CA LEU A 81 4.24 2.95 -9.76
C LEU A 81 3.74 4.08 -10.68
N ALA A 82 4.61 4.90 -11.27
CA ALA A 82 4.22 6.08 -12.07
C ALA A 82 3.77 5.77 -13.51
N THR A 83 3.54 4.49 -13.85
CA THR A 83 3.01 4.12 -15.16
C THR A 83 1.65 4.76 -15.42
N SER A 84 1.38 5.09 -16.68
CA SER A 84 0.12 5.74 -17.09
C SER A 84 -1.10 4.91 -16.67
N ALA A 85 -1.03 3.59 -16.81
CA ALA A 85 -2.11 2.68 -16.45
C ALA A 85 -2.44 2.70 -14.95
N ILE A 86 -1.43 2.72 -14.08
CA ILE A 86 -1.64 2.80 -12.62
C ILE A 86 -2.16 4.19 -12.24
N ARG A 87 -1.69 5.24 -12.89
CA ARG A 87 -2.16 6.62 -12.66
C ARG A 87 -3.63 6.80 -13.04
N GLU A 88 -4.02 6.33 -14.21
CA GLU A 88 -5.40 6.35 -14.69
C GLU A 88 -6.30 5.54 -13.75
N TRP A 89 -5.91 4.31 -13.41
CA TRP A 89 -6.66 3.48 -12.46
C TRP A 89 -6.81 4.16 -11.08
N LYS A 90 -5.75 4.77 -10.54
CA LYS A 90 -5.81 5.54 -9.28
C LYS A 90 -6.82 6.69 -9.35
N GLN A 91 -6.86 7.40 -10.48
CA GLN A 91 -7.77 8.53 -10.67
C GLN A 91 -9.22 8.05 -10.81
N ASP A 92 -9.47 7.03 -11.62
CA ASP A 92 -10.81 6.48 -11.87
C ASP A 92 -11.43 5.87 -10.60
N HIS A 93 -10.60 5.31 -9.71
CA HIS A 93 -11.04 4.63 -8.50
C HIS A 93 -10.66 5.36 -7.20
N ALA A 94 -10.34 6.65 -7.26
CA ALA A 94 -9.87 7.43 -6.10
C ALA A 94 -10.84 7.36 -4.90
N THR A 95 -12.15 7.47 -5.16
CA THR A 95 -13.18 7.39 -4.11
C THR A 95 -13.22 6.01 -3.47
N GLU A 96 -13.22 4.94 -4.27
CA GLU A 96 -13.24 3.55 -3.77
C GLU A 96 -12.01 3.24 -2.91
N LEU A 97 -10.83 3.70 -3.35
CA LEU A 97 -9.58 3.55 -2.61
C LEU A 97 -9.64 4.27 -1.26
N GLN A 98 -10.14 5.51 -1.22
CA GLN A 98 -10.31 6.27 0.02
C GLN A 98 -11.34 5.66 0.96
N GLU A 99 -12.45 5.14 0.43
CA GLU A 99 -13.47 4.44 1.21
C GLU A 99 -12.90 3.15 1.81
N LEU A 100 -12.15 2.37 1.04
CA LEU A 100 -11.48 1.17 1.53
C LEU A 100 -10.54 1.48 2.71
N VAL A 101 -9.72 2.53 2.61
CA VAL A 101 -8.84 2.97 3.72
C VAL A 101 -9.67 3.30 4.96
N LYS A 102 -10.77 4.06 4.81
CA LYS A 102 -11.64 4.42 5.93
C LYS A 102 -12.27 3.20 6.60
N THR A 103 -12.80 2.26 5.81
CA THR A 103 -13.42 1.03 6.32
C THR A 103 -12.42 0.19 7.11
N LEU A 104 -11.22 -0.03 6.58
CA LEU A 104 -10.19 -0.82 7.24
C LEU A 104 -9.75 -0.19 8.57
N ARG A 105 -9.59 1.13 8.61
CA ARG A 105 -9.26 1.85 9.86
C ARG A 105 -10.37 1.76 10.90
N ALA A 106 -11.64 1.77 10.48
CA ALA A 106 -12.78 1.63 11.39
C ALA A 106 -12.90 0.23 12.01
N THR A 107 -12.45 -0.82 11.31
CA THR A 107 -12.45 -2.20 11.83
C THR A 107 -11.30 -2.49 12.80
N SER A 108 -10.26 -1.64 12.78
CA SER A 108 -9.08 -1.77 13.64
C SER A 108 -9.22 -1.10 15.01
N SER A 109 -10.35 -0.41 15.26
CA SER A 109 -10.67 0.27 16.53
C SER A 109 -11.42 -0.62 17.53
#